data_AF-A0A8J3MD42-F1
#
_entry.id   AF-A0A8J3MD42-F1
#
_cell.length_a   1.000
_cell.length_b   1.000
_cell.length_c   1.000
_cell.angle_alpha   90.00
_cell.angle_beta   90.00
_cell.angle_gamma   90.00
#
_symmetry.space_group_name_H-M   'P 1'
#
loop_
_entity.id
_entity.type
_entity.pdbx_description
1 polymer ?
#
loop_
_entity_poly.entity_id
_entity_poly.type
_entity_poly.pdbx_seq_one_letter_code
_entity_poly.pdbx_strand_id
1 'polypeptide(L)'
;MDWPSNVPIDPEDSLWSFCFDGVQLFINMSCPGHVTLKSRNLGAYITFVINPRENFDLIANRNSRKGIRVRQTIRKRVERYNAAPVPDALGFFGSHSNLEWRQYQLAEEHSPPKTICPFRMRTRTREVEPS
;
A
#
# COMPACT_ATOMS: atom_id res chain seq x y z
N MET A 1 -6.79 -19.29 9.54
CA MET A 1 -5.38 -19.23 9.13
C MET A 1 -4.73 -18.07 9.86
N ASP A 2 -3.48 -18.24 10.26
CA ASP A 2 -2.76 -17.26 11.05
C ASP A 2 -2.06 -16.22 10.16
N TRP A 3 -1.78 -15.05 10.74
CA TRP A 3 -0.96 -14.03 10.08
C TRP A 3 0.45 -14.60 9.79
N PRO A 4 1.07 -14.32 8.63
CA PRO A 4 2.40 -14.83 8.30
C PRO A 4 3.43 -14.43 9.37
N SER A 5 4.22 -15.38 9.87
CA SER A 5 5.21 -15.13 10.93
C SER A 5 6.34 -14.18 10.51
N ASN A 6 6.57 -14.03 9.20
CA ASN A 6 7.58 -13.17 8.61
C ASN A 6 7.07 -11.77 8.24
N VAL A 7 5.81 -11.43 8.53
CA VAL A 7 5.24 -10.11 8.28
C VAL A 7 4.89 -9.46 9.63
N PRO A 8 5.37 -8.24 9.92
CA PRO A 8 5.00 -7.52 11.14
C PRO A 8 3.48 -7.40 11.29
N ILE A 9 3.01 -7.31 12.53
CA ILE A 9 1.59 -7.08 12.86
C ILE A 9 1.28 -5.59 12.92
N ASP A 10 2.27 -4.78 13.31
CA ASP A 10 2.16 -3.33 13.46
C ASP A 10 2.14 -2.62 12.10
N PRO A 11 1.06 -1.92 11.72
CA PRO A 11 0.99 -1.19 10.46
C PRO A 11 1.94 0.02 10.37
N GLU A 12 2.58 0.42 11.47
CA GLU A 12 3.62 1.44 11.46
C GLU A 12 5.03 0.86 11.17
N ASP A 13 5.15 -0.46 11.00
CA ASP A 13 6.38 -1.08 10.48
C ASP A 13 6.45 -0.95 8.95
N SER A 14 7.60 -0.50 8.42
CA SER A 14 7.83 -0.39 6.96
C SER A 14 7.79 -1.72 6.19
N LEU A 15 7.93 -2.85 6.90
CA LEU A 15 7.79 -4.21 6.36
C LEU A 15 6.37 -4.77 6.54
N TRP A 16 5.45 -3.99 7.10
CA TRP A 16 4.05 -4.39 7.20
C TRP A 16 3.34 -4.27 5.85
N SER A 17 2.51 -5.25 5.53
CA SER A 17 1.45 -5.14 4.54
C SER A 17 0.24 -5.93 5.00
N PHE A 18 -0.95 -5.58 4.51
CA PHE A 18 -2.14 -6.35 4.81
C PHE A 18 -2.01 -7.77 4.26
N CYS A 19 -2.25 -8.78 5.09
CA CYS A 19 -2.22 -10.18 4.68
C CYS A 19 -3.62 -10.80 4.72
N PHE A 20 -3.95 -11.57 3.68
CA PHE A 20 -5.14 -12.41 3.63
C PHE A 20 -4.73 -13.81 3.19
N ASP A 21 -5.14 -14.82 3.95
CA ASP A 21 -4.85 -16.23 3.67
C ASP A 21 -3.35 -16.53 3.44
N GLY A 22 -2.50 -15.94 4.28
CA GLY A 22 -1.05 -16.08 4.18
C GLY A 22 -0.39 -15.22 3.09
N VAL A 23 -1.16 -14.52 2.26
CA VAL A 23 -0.65 -13.72 1.13
C VAL A 23 -0.59 -12.24 1.51
N GLN A 24 0.59 -11.63 1.35
CA GLN A 24 0.74 -10.17 1.41
C GLN A 24 0.03 -9.52 0.22
N LEU A 25 -0.85 -8.55 0.47
CA LEU A 25 -1.62 -7.87 -0.56
C LEU A 25 -1.17 -6.42 -0.73
N PHE A 26 -1.14 -5.99 -1.99
CA PHE A 26 -1.14 -4.58 -2.35
C PHE A 26 -2.53 -4.20 -2.84
N ILE A 27 -3.15 -3.25 -2.17
CA ILE A 27 -4.52 -2.81 -2.45
C ILE A 27 -4.47 -1.40 -2.99
N ASN A 28 -4.86 -1.19 -4.24
CA ASN A 28 -5.11 0.15 -4.77
C ASN A 28 -6.59 0.48 -4.58
N MET A 29 -6.88 1.44 -3.71
CA MET A 29 -8.21 2.00 -3.52
C MET A 29 -8.41 3.19 -4.45
N SER A 30 -9.50 3.15 -5.21
CA SER A 30 -9.92 4.21 -6.12
C SER A 30 -11.37 4.61 -5.84
N CYS A 31 -11.70 5.90 -5.95
CA CYS A 31 -13.05 6.38 -5.69
C CYS A 31 -13.37 7.65 -6.50
N PRO A 32 -14.66 8.00 -6.68
CA PRO A 32 -15.07 9.17 -7.45
C PRO A 32 -14.59 10.51 -6.84
N GLY A 33 -14.26 10.51 -5.54
CA GLY A 33 -13.82 11.70 -4.81
C GLY A 33 -12.39 12.15 -5.15
N HIS A 34 -11.60 11.33 -5.85
CA HIS A 34 -10.30 11.76 -6.38
C HIS A 34 -10.51 12.62 -7.62
N VAL A 35 -10.09 13.88 -7.54
CA VAL A 35 -10.23 14.86 -8.63
C VAL A 35 -8.87 15.18 -9.23
N THR A 36 -7.85 15.32 -8.39
CA THR A 36 -6.47 15.59 -8.78
C THR A 36 -5.77 14.31 -9.22
N LEU A 37 -5.88 13.25 -8.41
CA LEU A 37 -5.29 11.96 -8.66
C LEU A 37 -6.19 11.13 -9.58
N LYS A 38 -6.28 11.51 -10.85
CA LYS A 38 -7.09 10.83 -11.88
C LYS A 38 -6.85 9.32 -11.93
N SER A 39 -5.61 8.87 -11.69
CA SER A 39 -5.24 7.45 -11.60
C SER A 39 -5.89 6.68 -10.44
N ARG A 40 -6.56 7.38 -9.53
CA ARG A 40 -7.33 6.85 -8.40
C ARG A 40 -8.83 7.13 -8.51
N ASN A 41 -9.30 7.55 -9.67
CA ASN A 41 -10.72 7.68 -9.99
C ASN A 41 -11.04 6.74 -11.16
N LEU A 42 -11.73 5.63 -10.87
CA LEU A 42 -12.09 4.62 -11.87
C LEU A 42 -13.58 4.67 -12.27
N GLY A 43 -14.29 5.75 -11.94
CA GLY A 43 -15.69 5.95 -12.26
C GLY A 43 -16.55 6.22 -11.03
N ALA A 44 -17.83 5.87 -11.11
CA ALA A 44 -18.86 6.25 -10.12
C ALA A 44 -18.83 5.46 -8.81
N TYR A 45 -18.00 4.43 -8.69
CA TYR A 45 -17.98 3.54 -7.54
C TYR A 45 -16.59 3.42 -6.92
N ILE A 46 -16.55 3.09 -5.63
CA ILE A 46 -15.31 2.68 -4.97
C ILE A 46 -14.85 1.37 -5.60
N THR A 47 -13.60 1.34 -6.02
CA THR A 47 -12.98 0.20 -6.71
C THR A 47 -11.70 -0.18 -6.00
N PHE A 48 -11.54 -1.47 -5.72
CA PHE A 48 -10.33 -2.05 -5.15
C PHE A 48 -9.62 -2.89 -6.21
N VAL A 49 -8.38 -2.54 -6.54
CA VAL A 49 -7.51 -3.37 -7.36
C VAL A 49 -6.50 -4.05 -6.44
N ILE A 50 -6.66 -5.36 -6.27
CA ILE A 50 -5.90 -6.16 -5.30
C ILE A 50 -4.93 -7.07 -6.06
N ASN A 51 -3.66 -7.03 -5.66
CA ASN A 51 -2.61 -7.89 -6.22
C ASN A 51 -1.77 -8.51 -5.10
N PRO A 52 -1.22 -9.71 -5.28
CA PRO A 52 -0.12 -10.20 -4.45
C PRO A 52 1.02 -9.17 -4.45
N ARG A 53 1.48 -8.76 -3.27
CA ARG A 53 2.52 -7.75 -3.13
C ARG A 53 3.87 -8.25 -3.67
N GLU A 54 4.13 -9.55 -3.60
CA GLU A 54 5.33 -10.20 -4.13
C GLU A 54 5.53 -9.98 -5.64
N ASN A 55 4.45 -9.76 -6.40
CA ASN A 55 4.54 -9.44 -7.83
C ASN A 55 5.39 -8.18 -8.07
N PHE A 56 5.35 -7.21 -7.16
CA PHE A 56 6.15 -5.99 -7.24
C PHE A 56 7.63 -6.24 -6.97
N ASP A 57 7.98 -7.25 -6.16
CA ASP A 57 9.36 -7.63 -5.91
C ASP A 57 9.99 -8.34 -7.12
N LEU A 58 9.17 -8.94 -7.99
CA LEU A 58 9.60 -9.56 -9.24
C LEU A 58 9.80 -8.54 -10.38
N ILE A 59 8.84 -7.63 -10.57
CA ILE A 59 8.82 -6.72 -11.74
C ILE A 59 9.43 -5.35 -11.45
N ALA A 60 9.40 -4.92 -10.19
CA ALA A 60 9.72 -3.58 -9.74
C ALA A 60 10.67 -3.61 -8.53
N ASN A 61 11.59 -4.58 -8.51
CA ASN A 61 12.54 -4.75 -7.42
C ASN A 61 13.44 -3.52 -7.23
N ARG A 62 13.51 -3.00 -5.99
CA ARG A 62 14.33 -1.83 -5.64
C ARG A 62 15.84 -2.04 -5.78
N ASN A 63 16.30 -3.29 -5.69
CA ASN A 63 17.71 -3.65 -5.76
C ASN A 63 18.16 -4.00 -7.18
N SER A 64 17.25 -3.94 -8.17
CA SER A 64 17.55 -4.25 -9.57
C SER A 64 17.49 -3.01 -10.45
N ARG A 65 18.46 -2.83 -11.37
CA ARG A 65 18.43 -1.73 -12.34
C ARG A 65 17.16 -1.72 -13.20
N LYS A 66 16.70 -2.91 -13.60
CA LYS A 66 15.46 -3.08 -14.38
C LYS A 66 14.24 -2.62 -13.58
N GLY A 67 14.09 -3.09 -12.33
CA GLY A 67 12.98 -2.73 -11.47
C GLY A 67 12.94 -1.24 -11.12
N ILE A 68 14.10 -0.62 -10.87
CA ILE A 68 14.22 0.83 -10.68
C ILE A 68 13.70 1.58 -11.92
N ARG A 69 14.14 1.18 -13.13
CA ARG A 69 13.70 1.81 -14.38
C ARG A 69 12.20 1.62 -14.63
N VAL A 70 11.64 0.45 -14.31
CA VAL A 70 10.19 0.20 -14.39
C VAL A 70 9.43 1.17 -13.48
N ARG A 71 9.84 1.32 -12.22
CA ARG A 71 9.19 2.27 -11.30
C ARG A 71 9.32 3.72 -11.75
N GLN A 72 10.50 4.14 -12.21
CA GLN A 72 10.69 5.49 -12.77
C GLN A 72 9.75 5.75 -13.95
N THR A 73 9.56 4.75 -14.83
CA THR A 73 8.63 4.85 -15.95
C THR A 73 7.19 4.98 -15.48
N ILE A 74 6.77 4.16 -14.51
CA ILE A 74 5.43 4.24 -13.90
C ILE A 74 5.21 5.61 -13.26
N ARG A 75 6.17 6.11 -12.46
CA ARG A 75 6.10 7.41 -11.79
C ARG A 75 5.91 8.56 -12.79
N LYS A 76 6.69 8.59 -13.87
CA LYS A 76 6.53 9.58 -14.95
C LYS A 76 5.16 9.52 -15.63
N ARG A 77 4.59 8.32 -15.79
CA ARG A 77 3.24 8.14 -16.36
C ARG A 77 2.17 8.62 -15.40
N VAL A 78 2.29 8.31 -14.11
CA VAL A 78 1.37 8.77 -13.05
C VAL A 78 1.36 10.29 -12.98
N GLU A 79 2.54 10.92 -12.92
CA GLU A 79 2.68 12.37 -12.89
C GLU A 79 2.01 13.03 -14.10
N ARG A 80 2.32 12.54 -15.30
CA ARG A 80 1.70 13.05 -16.54
C ARG A 80 0.19 12.85 -16.57
N TYR A 81 -0.29 11.68 -16.17
CA TYR A 81 -1.71 11.33 -16.23
C TYR A 81 -2.53 12.16 -15.23
N ASN A 82 -2.01 12.33 -14.01
CA ASN A 82 -2.65 13.14 -12.99
C ASN A 82 -2.49 14.65 -13.27
N ALA A 83 -1.49 15.05 -14.05
CA ALA A 83 -1.04 16.43 -14.18
C ALA A 83 -0.70 17.05 -12.80
N ALA A 84 -0.11 16.24 -11.93
CA ALA A 84 0.24 16.57 -10.56
C ALA A 84 1.50 15.80 -10.13
N PRO A 85 2.27 16.28 -9.13
CA PRO A 85 3.42 15.56 -8.60
C PRO A 85 3.05 14.15 -8.12
N VAL A 86 4.01 13.23 -8.18
CA VAL A 86 3.85 11.89 -7.62
C VAL A 86 3.70 12.00 -6.10
N PRO A 87 2.63 11.46 -5.49
CA PRO A 87 2.46 11.52 -4.03
C PRO A 87 3.63 10.86 -3.29
N ASP A 88 4.09 11.49 -2.21
CA ASP A 88 5.22 11.01 -1.39
C ASP A 88 5.02 9.59 -0.85
N ALA A 89 3.76 9.22 -0.62
CA ALA A 89 3.39 7.88 -0.20
C ALA A 89 3.83 6.80 -1.21
N LEU A 90 3.93 7.10 -2.51
CA LEU A 90 4.31 6.13 -3.58
C LEU A 90 5.83 5.85 -3.63
N GLY A 91 6.36 5.34 -2.52
CA GLY A 91 7.75 4.97 -2.33
C GLY A 91 8.05 3.50 -2.61
N PHE A 92 9.03 2.98 -1.90
CA PHE A 92 9.44 1.58 -1.94
C PHE A 92 9.04 0.90 -0.65
N PHE A 93 8.49 -0.30 -0.76
CA PHE A 93 8.26 -1.17 0.39
C PHE A 93 9.54 -1.36 1.22
N GLY A 94 9.41 -1.37 2.54
CA GLY A 94 10.54 -1.51 3.47
C GLY A 94 11.48 -0.30 3.51
N SER A 95 11.09 0.83 2.93
CA SER A 95 11.80 2.09 3.15
C SER A 95 11.35 2.69 4.48
N HIS A 96 12.27 3.18 5.29
CA HIS A 96 11.96 3.68 6.64
C HIS A 96 10.90 4.80 6.67
N SER A 97 10.84 5.61 5.61
CA SER A 97 9.85 6.68 5.44
C SER A 97 8.56 6.25 4.74
N ASN A 98 8.38 4.96 4.44
CA ASN A 98 7.25 4.47 3.66
C ASN A 98 6.46 3.39 4.40
N LEU A 99 5.17 3.66 4.58
CA LEU A 99 4.21 2.73 5.15
C LEU A 99 3.27 2.26 4.05
N GLU A 100 3.15 0.94 3.89
CA GLU A 100 2.40 0.35 2.77
C GLU A 100 0.92 0.77 2.81
N TRP A 101 0.32 0.87 4.00
CA TRP A 101 -1.09 1.29 4.13
C TRP A 101 -1.35 2.72 3.64
N ARG A 102 -0.35 3.61 3.67
CA ARG A 102 -0.47 4.98 3.12
C ARG A 102 -0.54 4.97 1.59
N GLN A 103 -0.03 3.92 0.94
CA GLN A 103 -0.15 3.75 -0.51
C GLN A 103 -1.51 3.19 -0.93
N TYR A 104 -2.23 2.52 -0.02
CA TYR A 104 -3.50 1.88 -0.35
C TYR A 104 -4.57 2.91 -0.72
N GLN A 105 -4.72 3.93 0.13
CA GLN A 105 -5.59 5.08 -0.11
C GLN A 105 -4.75 6.36 -0.06
N LEU A 106 -4.44 6.90 -1.23
CA LEU A 106 -3.78 8.18 -1.35
C LEU A 106 -4.72 9.31 -0.89
N ALA A 107 -4.13 10.40 -0.42
CA ALA A 107 -4.82 11.61 -0.01
C ALA A 107 -4.51 12.74 -1.00
N GLU A 108 -5.48 13.62 -1.22
CA GLU A 108 -5.29 14.90 -1.90
C GLU A 108 -5.20 16.04 -0.87
N GLU A 109 -4.78 17.23 -1.28
CA GLU A 109 -4.55 18.39 -0.40
C GLU A 109 -5.72 18.70 0.56
N HIS A 110 -6.96 18.53 0.10
CA HIS A 110 -8.18 18.80 0.86
C HIS A 110 -8.72 17.57 1.61
N SER A 111 -7.99 16.45 1.60
CA SER A 111 -8.39 15.24 2.33
C SER A 111 -8.07 15.37 3.82
N PRO A 112 -8.90 14.81 4.71
CA PRO A 112 -8.56 14.71 6.13
C PRO A 112 -7.21 13.99 6.31
N PRO A 113 -6.32 14.51 7.18
CA PRO A 113 -5.02 13.88 7.39
C PRO A 113 -5.20 12.48 7.98
N LYS A 114 -4.51 11.49 7.40
CA LYS A 114 -4.40 10.14 7.97
C LYS A 114 -3.14 10.08 8.83
N THR A 115 -3.30 10.20 10.14
CA THR A 115 -2.18 10.15 11.09
C THR A 115 -1.85 8.73 11.54
N ILE A 116 -2.85 7.85 11.58
CA ILE A 116 -2.73 6.45 12.01
C ILE A 116 -3.38 5.50 11.00
N CYS A 117 -2.87 4.28 10.91
CA CYS A 117 -3.53 3.23 10.14
C CYS A 117 -4.91 2.91 10.74
N PRO A 118 -6.00 2.87 9.93
CA PRO A 118 -7.32 2.50 10.43
C PRO A 118 -7.46 0.99 10.67
N PHE A 119 -6.55 0.17 10.15
CA PHE A 119 -6.54 -1.26 10.40
C PHE A 119 -6.00 -1.56 11.79
N ARG A 120 -6.78 -2.31 12.58
CA ARG A 120 -6.37 -2.80 13.89
C ARG A 120 -6.46 -4.31 13.88
N MET A 121 -5.32 -4.98 14.00
CA MET A 121 -5.33 -6.42 14.17
C MET A 121 -5.79 -6.76 15.59
N ARG A 122 -6.78 -7.64 15.73
CA ARG A 122 -7.07 -8.28 17.01
C ARG A 122 -6.04 -9.38 17.21
N THR A 123 -5.04 -9.14 18.05
CA THR A 123 -4.24 -10.23 18.62
C THR A 123 -5.18 -11.07 19.49
N ARG A 124 -5.38 -12.34 19.13
CA ARG A 124 -5.94 -13.30 20.09
C ARG A 124 -4.88 -13.48 21.17
N THR A 125 -5.10 -12.94 22.36
CA THR A 125 -4.41 -13.40 23.56
C THR A 125 -4.76 -14.88 23.67
N ARG A 126 -3.77 -15.77 23.50
CA ARG A 126 -3.97 -17.17 23.90
C ARG A 126 -4.06 -17.12 25.43
N GLU A 127 -5.26 -17.29 25.97
CA GLU A 127 -5.40 -17.65 27.37
C GLU A 127 -4.62 -18.95 27.56
N VAL A 128 -3.54 -18.88 28.33
CA VAL A 128 -2.81 -20.06 28.76
C VAL A 128 -3.71 -20.72 29.80
N GLU A 129 -4.38 -21.81 29.43
CA GLU A 129 -5.05 -22.66 30.42
C GLU A 129 -4.00 -23.15 31.42
N PRO A 130 -4.18 -22.91 32.73
CA PRO A 130 -3.27 -23.46 33.73
C PRO A 130 -3.43 -24.99 33.76
N SER A 131 -2.29 -25.66 33.60
CA SER A 131 -2.11 -27.11 33.72
C SER A 131 -2.46 -27.67 35.08
#